data_AF-F9Y4C3-F1
#
_entry.id   AF-F9Y4C3-F1
#
_cell.length_a   1.000
_cell.length_b   1.000
_cell.length_c   1.000
_cell.angle_alpha   90.00
_cell.angle_beta   90.00
_cell.angle_gamma   90.00
#
_symmetry.space_group_name_H-M   'P 1'
#
loop_
_entity.id
_entity.type
_entity.pdbx_description
1 polymer ?
#
loop_
_entity_poly.entity_id
_entity_poly.type
_entity_poly.pdbx_seq_one_letter_code
_entity_poly.pdbx_strand_id
1 'polypeptide(L)'
;MTLKTGLKRVGLGAALAMGTALPAMAQDAICGTMGAGGTWIGGAADTSDLNTLTDPFDQMSLIMSGGRHVSYFTVSAQTDVRLEAESSDGGDPLVEVYDEAGNFVNSDDDSGGNLSARLETSLAPGTYCMIARTFDGSGTTAYLRLGRDDTPALTAGMNPDTWSDPDSGYTDPWATSGTCEFATAERPFGEAAIDFSTGPVTISAVPNNSPYLGFTLAEPTALTVTAANPSADPIIAVYDGNNTWLAENDDFDGLNSRIDFMNTLPAGNYCINLRAYNDGSLPVDVALSTYDPAAAMRGMIDRAEASPPLDGSHPVTDLGALPARHRADIQATGAAATWFSFEVTDTGVVAIEAVANGAADPVLVLFDDFGREVAFADDSNGSLDPIMLSRVSPGTYVLALKLYSTDSRALVRMSFESFTPAGR
;
A
#
# COMPACT_ATOMS: atom_id res chain seq x y z
N MET A 1 72.15 -52.10 35.80
CA MET A 1 73.08 -51.01 36.14
C MET A 1 72.23 -49.81 36.53
N THR A 2 72.37 -49.39 37.78
CA THR A 2 71.56 -48.42 38.53
C THR A 2 71.57 -47.03 37.88
N LEU A 3 70.44 -46.29 37.91
CA LEU A 3 70.37 -44.82 38.09
C LEU A 3 68.89 -44.41 38.29
N LYS A 4 68.47 -44.09 39.52
CA LYS A 4 68.36 -42.73 40.13
C LYS A 4 66.96 -42.09 40.01
N THR A 5 66.21 -42.20 41.11
CA THR A 5 65.45 -41.15 41.84
C THR A 5 65.11 -39.82 41.16
N GLY A 6 63.84 -39.39 41.30
CA GLY A 6 63.47 -37.97 41.21
C GLY A 6 61.96 -37.67 41.19
N LEU A 7 61.33 -37.68 42.36
CA LEU A 7 59.94 -37.22 42.60
C LEU A 7 59.86 -35.68 42.53
N LYS A 8 58.98 -35.10 41.69
CA LYS A 8 58.42 -33.74 41.91
C LYS A 8 56.96 -33.62 41.41
N ARG A 9 56.12 -33.12 42.33
CA ARG A 9 54.69 -32.78 42.21
C ARG A 9 54.47 -31.56 41.30
N VAL A 10 53.39 -31.53 40.53
CA VAL A 10 52.50 -30.39 40.16
C VAL A 10 51.28 -31.06 39.48
N GLY A 11 50.00 -30.79 39.69
CA GLY A 11 49.22 -29.77 40.38
C GLY A 11 47.85 -29.84 39.69
N LEU A 12 46.81 -30.24 40.44
CA LEU A 12 45.44 -30.37 39.94
C LEU A 12 44.88 -28.97 39.63
N GLY A 13 44.49 -28.71 38.40
CA GLY A 13 43.87 -27.45 37.98
C GLY A 13 42.76 -27.73 36.98
N ALA A 14 41.56 -28.01 37.48
CA ALA A 14 40.35 -28.03 36.69
C ALA A 14 39.94 -26.59 36.36
N ALA A 15 40.20 -26.14 35.14
CA ALA A 15 39.67 -24.88 34.62
C ALA A 15 38.26 -25.12 34.09
N LEU A 16 37.27 -24.68 34.88
CA LEU A 16 35.87 -24.57 34.51
C LEU A 16 35.75 -23.43 33.49
N ALA A 17 35.69 -23.74 32.20
CA ALA A 17 35.40 -22.76 31.16
C ALA A 17 33.91 -22.39 31.25
N MET A 18 33.60 -21.31 31.97
CA MET A 18 32.32 -20.62 31.85
C MET A 18 32.31 -19.92 30.49
N GLY A 19 31.67 -20.55 29.50
CA GLY A 19 31.32 -19.88 28.25
C GLY A 19 30.23 -18.86 28.55
N THR A 20 30.60 -17.58 28.60
CA THR A 20 29.64 -16.49 28.53
C THR A 20 28.99 -16.54 27.15
N ALA A 21 27.71 -16.90 27.08
CA ALA A 21 26.91 -16.63 25.91
C ALA A 21 26.89 -15.12 25.70
N LEU A 22 27.55 -14.65 24.65
CA LEU A 22 27.39 -13.28 24.17
C LEU A 22 25.95 -13.11 23.69
N PRO A 23 25.31 -11.95 23.90
CA PRO A 23 24.02 -11.68 23.29
C PRO A 23 24.18 -11.78 21.77
N ALA A 24 23.23 -12.46 21.11
CA ALA A 24 23.11 -12.46 19.67
C ALA A 24 23.12 -11.01 19.19
N MET A 25 24.08 -10.67 18.34
CA MET A 25 24.18 -9.34 17.75
C MET A 25 22.94 -9.08 16.92
N ALA A 26 22.45 -7.84 16.96
CA ALA A 26 21.44 -7.33 16.05
C ALA A 26 21.78 -7.77 14.61
N GLN A 27 20.90 -8.55 13.99
CA GLN A 27 20.90 -8.65 12.54
C GLN A 27 20.51 -7.26 12.06
N ASP A 28 21.36 -6.63 11.23
CA ASP A 28 20.98 -5.38 10.56
C ASP A 28 19.62 -5.63 9.90
N ALA A 29 18.60 -4.94 10.39
CA ALA A 29 17.26 -5.08 9.86
C ALA A 29 17.24 -4.34 8.52
N ILE A 30 17.47 -5.09 7.44
CA ILE A 30 17.32 -4.60 6.07
C ILE A 30 15.89 -4.04 5.96
N CYS A 31 15.74 -2.80 5.49
CA CYS A 31 14.47 -2.06 5.48
C CYS A 31 13.86 -1.75 6.86
N GLY A 32 14.67 -1.61 7.90
CA GLY A 32 14.17 -1.34 9.24
C GLY A 32 13.19 -2.42 9.75
N THR A 33 12.16 -2.02 10.49
CA THR A 33 11.15 -2.96 11.03
C THR A 33 10.23 -3.53 9.94
N MET A 34 10.15 -2.88 8.78
CA MET A 34 9.32 -3.32 7.67
C MET A 34 9.90 -4.55 6.97
N GLY A 35 11.22 -4.67 6.94
CA GLY A 35 11.86 -5.88 6.43
C GLY A 35 11.83 -7.07 7.39
N ALA A 36 11.40 -6.91 8.65
CA ALA A 36 11.51 -7.97 9.65
C ALA A 36 10.85 -9.29 9.18
N GLY A 37 11.63 -10.38 9.29
CA GLY A 37 11.20 -11.72 8.89
C GLY A 37 11.39 -12.06 7.40
N GLY A 38 11.98 -11.16 6.61
CA GLY A 38 12.20 -11.38 5.19
C GLY A 38 13.32 -12.36 4.86
N THR A 39 13.32 -12.79 3.60
CA THR A 39 14.30 -13.71 3.03
C THR A 39 14.89 -13.13 1.75
N TRP A 40 16.20 -13.33 1.54
CA TRP A 40 16.83 -13.01 0.26
C TRP A 40 16.24 -13.89 -0.84
N ILE A 41 15.76 -13.26 -1.92
CA ILE A 41 15.05 -13.95 -2.99
C ILE A 41 15.91 -15.00 -3.72
N GLY A 42 17.22 -14.76 -3.81
CA GLY A 42 18.22 -15.71 -4.30
C GLY A 42 18.90 -16.54 -3.21
N GLY A 43 18.43 -16.47 -1.97
CA GLY A 43 19.00 -17.14 -0.78
C GLY A 43 20.12 -16.38 -0.07
N ALA A 44 20.79 -15.43 -0.74
CA ALA A 44 21.79 -14.52 -0.16
C ALA A 44 21.82 -13.18 -0.91
N ALA A 45 22.45 -12.16 -0.33
CA ALA A 45 22.53 -10.82 -0.90
C ALA A 45 23.18 -10.80 -2.29
N ASP A 46 24.31 -11.48 -2.44
CA ASP A 46 25.10 -11.56 -3.68
C ASP A 46 24.41 -12.36 -4.79
N THR A 47 23.43 -13.20 -4.44
CA THR A 47 22.63 -13.98 -5.39
C THR A 47 21.25 -13.40 -5.64
N SER A 48 20.94 -12.22 -5.09
CA SER A 48 19.63 -11.55 -5.19
C SER A 48 19.69 -10.23 -5.97
N ASP A 49 20.69 -10.06 -6.83
CA ASP A 49 20.87 -8.84 -7.62
C ASP A 49 20.10 -8.89 -8.95
N LEU A 50 19.12 -7.99 -9.10
CA LEU A 50 18.29 -7.90 -10.29
C LEU A 50 19.06 -7.44 -11.54
N ASN A 51 20.24 -6.83 -11.39
CA ASN A 51 21.10 -6.52 -12.53
C ASN A 51 21.79 -7.76 -13.11
N THR A 52 21.95 -8.83 -12.32
CA THR A 52 22.70 -10.03 -12.71
C THR A 52 21.83 -11.22 -13.07
N LEU A 53 20.51 -11.11 -12.86
CA LEU A 53 19.57 -12.18 -13.16
C LEU A 53 19.51 -12.49 -14.67
N THR A 54 19.39 -13.77 -14.98
CA THR A 54 19.13 -14.26 -16.34
C THR A 54 17.63 -14.47 -16.57
N ASP A 55 16.94 -14.97 -15.55
CA ASP A 55 15.50 -15.16 -15.47
C ASP A 55 14.98 -14.45 -14.21
N PRO A 56 13.72 -13.97 -14.19
CA PRO A 56 13.16 -13.35 -12.99
C PRO A 56 13.09 -14.34 -11.84
N PHE A 57 13.08 -13.84 -10.61
CA PHE A 57 12.91 -14.67 -9.43
C PHE A 57 11.44 -14.94 -9.19
N ASP A 58 11.07 -16.22 -9.06
CA ASP A 58 9.73 -16.66 -8.71
C ASP A 58 9.69 -17.23 -7.31
N GLN A 59 8.68 -16.84 -6.53
CA GLN A 59 8.44 -17.38 -5.21
C GLN A 59 6.95 -17.51 -4.91
N MET A 60 6.54 -18.67 -4.42
CA MET A 60 5.18 -18.85 -3.89
C MET A 60 5.19 -18.54 -2.40
N SER A 61 4.22 -17.76 -1.94
CA SER A 61 4.08 -17.37 -0.55
C SER A 61 2.66 -17.57 -0.04
N LEU A 62 2.55 -18.07 1.19
CA LEU A 62 1.30 -18.05 1.94
C LEU A 62 1.28 -16.78 2.79
N ILE A 63 0.40 -15.84 2.45
CA ILE A 63 0.13 -14.63 3.23
C ILE A 63 -1.07 -14.94 4.11
N MET A 64 -0.83 -15.04 5.42
CA MET A 64 -1.92 -15.21 6.38
C MET A 64 -2.73 -13.92 6.50
N SER A 65 -3.99 -13.99 6.93
CA SER A 65 -4.79 -12.79 7.20
C SER A 65 -4.08 -11.86 8.20
N GLY A 66 -4.02 -10.56 7.88
CA GLY A 66 -3.23 -9.54 8.57
C GLY A 66 -1.72 -9.75 8.50
N GLY A 67 -1.25 -10.71 7.71
CA GLY A 67 0.14 -11.06 7.54
C GLY A 67 0.77 -10.40 6.32
N ARG A 68 2.07 -10.61 6.16
CA ARG A 68 2.83 -10.15 4.99
C ARG A 68 3.93 -11.14 4.64
N HIS A 69 4.34 -11.13 3.38
CA HIS A 69 5.56 -11.71 2.90
C HIS A 69 6.62 -10.63 2.67
N VAL A 70 7.89 -10.94 2.91
CA VAL A 70 8.99 -9.99 2.70
C VAL A 70 10.14 -10.67 1.94
N SER A 71 10.48 -10.11 0.78
CA SER A 71 11.59 -10.56 -0.07
C SER A 71 12.68 -9.48 -0.13
N TYR A 72 13.92 -9.82 0.20
CA TYR A 72 15.06 -8.92 0.03
C TYR A 72 15.71 -9.11 -1.34
N PHE A 73 16.11 -8.01 -1.97
CA PHE A 73 16.84 -8.02 -3.23
C PHE A 73 17.80 -6.82 -3.32
N THR A 74 18.71 -6.86 -4.29
CA THR A 74 19.61 -5.72 -4.57
C THR A 74 19.50 -5.31 -6.04
N VAL A 75 19.93 -4.09 -6.31
CA VAL A 75 20.24 -3.60 -7.66
C VAL A 75 21.64 -2.99 -7.61
N SER A 76 22.58 -3.50 -8.41
CA SER A 76 23.96 -3.01 -8.48
C SER A 76 24.16 -1.81 -9.43
N ALA A 77 23.17 -1.52 -10.28
CA ALA A 77 23.11 -0.34 -11.13
C ALA A 77 21.68 0.24 -11.14
N GLN A 78 21.51 1.47 -11.66
CA GLN A 78 20.16 2.00 -11.85
C GLN A 78 19.38 1.07 -12.80
N THR A 79 18.20 0.63 -12.38
CA THR A 79 17.47 -0.46 -13.03
C THR A 79 15.97 -0.22 -12.99
N ASP A 80 15.32 -0.38 -14.13
CA ASP A 80 13.86 -0.43 -14.22
C ASP A 80 13.41 -1.85 -13.85
N VAL A 81 12.67 -1.96 -12.75
CA VAL A 81 12.25 -3.22 -12.15
C VAL A 81 10.76 -3.44 -12.34
N ARG A 82 10.36 -4.71 -12.39
CA ARG A 82 8.98 -5.17 -12.31
C ARG A 82 8.84 -6.13 -11.14
N LEU A 83 7.99 -5.78 -10.18
CA LEU A 83 7.74 -6.53 -8.96
C LEU A 83 6.25 -6.85 -8.90
N GLU A 84 5.92 -8.14 -8.87
CA GLU A 84 4.56 -8.62 -9.15
C GLU A 84 4.08 -9.56 -8.07
N ALA A 85 2.78 -9.55 -7.79
CA ALA A 85 2.10 -10.52 -6.96
C ALA A 85 0.76 -10.92 -7.59
N GLU A 86 0.58 -12.20 -7.87
CA GLU A 86 -0.67 -12.77 -8.40
C GLU A 86 -1.23 -13.77 -7.38
N SER A 87 -2.50 -13.60 -6.99
CA SER A 87 -3.16 -14.56 -6.11
C SER A 87 -3.54 -15.84 -6.86
N SER A 88 -3.36 -16.98 -6.21
CA SER A 88 -3.80 -18.29 -6.71
C SER A 88 -5.21 -18.68 -6.24
N ASP A 89 -5.80 -17.92 -5.31
CA ASP A 89 -7.09 -18.19 -4.68
C ASP A 89 -8.08 -17.01 -4.74
N GLY A 90 -7.79 -16.00 -5.57
CA GLY A 90 -8.67 -14.85 -5.82
C GLY A 90 -8.61 -13.79 -4.73
N GLY A 91 -7.53 -13.75 -3.95
CA GLY A 91 -7.21 -12.62 -3.08
C GLY A 91 -6.68 -11.43 -3.88
N ASP A 92 -6.58 -10.30 -3.20
CA ASP A 92 -6.22 -9.00 -3.76
C ASP A 92 -4.83 -8.57 -3.22
N PRO A 93 -3.73 -9.04 -3.84
CA PRO A 93 -2.38 -8.73 -3.39
C PRO A 93 -1.96 -7.28 -3.64
N LEU A 94 -1.40 -6.65 -2.61
CA LEU A 94 -0.71 -5.37 -2.64
C LEU A 94 0.80 -5.58 -2.49
N VAL A 95 1.60 -4.92 -3.33
CA VAL A 95 3.05 -4.87 -3.29
C VAL A 95 3.53 -3.52 -2.81
N GLU A 96 4.48 -3.50 -1.88
CA GLU A 96 5.18 -2.30 -1.43
C GLU A 96 6.70 -2.51 -1.52
N VAL A 97 7.45 -1.44 -1.76
CA VAL A 97 8.92 -1.45 -1.77
C VAL A 97 9.45 -0.47 -0.77
N TYR A 98 10.46 -0.90 0.00
CA TYR A 98 11.20 -0.04 0.91
C TYR A 98 12.70 -0.12 0.61
N ASP A 99 13.41 0.98 0.85
CA ASP A 99 14.86 1.04 0.74
C ASP A 99 15.56 0.43 1.97
N GLU A 100 16.89 0.34 1.94
CA GLU A 100 17.69 -0.23 3.02
C GLU A 100 17.44 0.43 4.39
N ALA A 101 17.15 1.73 4.41
CA ALA A 101 16.88 2.48 5.64
C ALA A 101 15.44 2.30 6.15
N GLY A 102 14.58 1.63 5.38
CA GLY A 102 13.17 1.43 5.67
C GLY A 102 12.29 2.58 5.23
N ASN A 103 12.76 3.45 4.34
CA ASN A 103 11.90 4.45 3.72
C ASN A 103 11.05 3.78 2.65
N PHE A 104 9.77 4.15 2.60
CA PHE A 104 8.87 3.74 1.54
C PHE A 104 9.35 4.28 0.18
N VAL A 105 9.32 3.43 -0.84
CA VAL A 105 9.73 3.75 -2.22
C VAL A 105 8.52 3.84 -3.13
N ASN A 106 7.74 2.77 -3.23
CA ASN A 106 6.53 2.74 -4.06
C ASN A 106 5.62 1.55 -3.69
N SER A 107 4.37 1.56 -4.15
CA SER A 107 3.41 0.46 -4.00
C SER A 107 2.48 0.32 -5.21
N ASP A 108 1.88 -0.86 -5.36
CA ASP A 108 0.88 -1.18 -6.39
C ASP A 108 0.07 -2.41 -5.98
N ASP A 109 -1.24 -2.42 -6.23
CA ASP A 109 -2.22 -3.48 -5.93
C ASP A 109 -2.90 -4.07 -7.17
N ASP A 110 -3.25 -3.27 -8.18
CA ASP A 110 -4.12 -3.77 -9.28
C ASP A 110 -3.53 -3.70 -10.70
N SER A 111 -2.31 -3.18 -10.88
CA SER A 111 -1.75 -2.96 -12.23
C SER A 111 -1.40 -4.24 -13.00
N GLY A 112 -1.44 -5.40 -12.36
CA GLY A 112 -1.21 -6.72 -12.95
C GLY A 112 -2.43 -7.32 -13.64
N GLY A 113 -3.62 -6.77 -13.40
CA GLY A 113 -4.91 -7.29 -13.88
C GLY A 113 -5.45 -8.44 -13.01
N ASN A 114 -6.77 -8.66 -13.03
CA ASN A 114 -7.46 -9.65 -12.18
C ASN A 114 -7.10 -9.53 -10.69
N LEU A 115 -7.09 -8.32 -10.14
CA LEU A 115 -6.67 -8.00 -8.77
C LEU A 115 -5.20 -8.27 -8.44
N SER A 116 -4.33 -8.43 -9.45
CA SER A 116 -2.91 -8.71 -9.22
C SER A 116 -2.10 -7.41 -9.17
N ALA A 117 -1.14 -7.33 -8.25
CA ALA A 117 -0.19 -6.23 -8.20
C ALA A 117 0.90 -6.36 -9.26
N ARG A 118 1.24 -5.23 -9.88
CA ARG A 118 2.38 -5.08 -10.79
C ARG A 118 3.00 -3.70 -10.62
N LEU A 119 4.01 -3.65 -9.76
CA LEU A 119 4.80 -2.45 -9.54
C LEU A 119 5.95 -2.36 -10.55
N GLU A 120 5.92 -1.34 -11.41
CA GLU A 120 7.03 -0.99 -12.30
C GLU A 120 7.68 0.35 -11.89
N THR A 121 8.99 0.36 -11.61
CA THR A 121 9.68 1.58 -11.16
C THR A 121 11.19 1.53 -11.42
N SER A 122 11.85 2.70 -11.43
CA SER A 122 13.30 2.80 -11.58
C SER A 122 13.97 2.89 -10.20
N LEU A 123 14.84 1.95 -9.87
CA LEU A 123 15.58 1.91 -8.61
C LEU A 123 17.04 2.31 -8.81
N ALA A 124 17.54 3.15 -7.90
CA ALA A 124 18.97 3.46 -7.81
C ALA A 124 19.76 2.26 -7.23
N PRO A 125 21.10 2.20 -7.39
CA PRO A 125 21.88 1.12 -6.81
C PRO A 125 21.70 1.04 -5.28
N GLY A 126 21.36 -0.13 -4.76
CA GLY A 126 21.06 -0.31 -3.34
C GLY A 126 20.44 -1.66 -2.97
N THR A 127 20.14 -1.80 -1.68
CA THR A 127 19.40 -2.93 -1.11
C THR A 127 17.96 -2.52 -0.85
N TYR A 128 17.03 -3.40 -1.18
CA TYR A 128 15.59 -3.17 -1.08
C TYR A 128 14.88 -4.39 -0.50
N CYS A 129 13.65 -4.16 -0.05
CA CYS A 129 12.70 -5.23 0.21
C CYS A 129 11.40 -4.95 -0.52
N MET A 130 10.84 -6.02 -1.07
CA MET A 130 9.47 -6.09 -1.53
C MET A 130 8.63 -6.71 -0.41
N ILE A 131 7.56 -6.05 -0.04
CA ILE A 131 6.54 -6.57 0.87
C ILE A 131 5.32 -6.91 0.03
N ALA A 132 4.82 -8.13 0.16
CA ALA A 132 3.54 -8.53 -0.42
C ALA A 132 2.55 -8.79 0.71
N ARG A 133 1.41 -8.15 0.66
CA ARG A 133 0.26 -8.35 1.57
C ARG A 133 -1.02 -8.37 0.74
N THR A 134 -2.18 -8.44 1.39
CA THR A 134 -3.48 -8.27 0.74
C THR A 134 -4.04 -6.89 1.06
N PHE A 135 -4.70 -6.26 0.10
CA PHE A 135 -5.33 -4.95 0.27
C PHE A 135 -6.39 -4.97 1.38
N ASP A 136 -7.26 -5.99 1.36
CA ASP A 136 -8.34 -6.19 2.34
C ASP A 136 -7.88 -6.89 3.65
N GLY A 137 -6.59 -7.21 3.78
CA GLY A 137 -6.04 -7.93 4.92
C GLY A 137 -6.47 -9.41 5.04
N SER A 138 -7.12 -9.97 4.02
CA SER A 138 -7.49 -11.39 3.96
C SER A 138 -6.26 -12.29 3.79
N GLY A 139 -6.41 -13.59 4.02
CA GLY A 139 -5.33 -14.55 3.75
C GLY A 139 -5.38 -15.03 2.30
N THR A 140 -4.23 -15.11 1.64
CA THR A 140 -4.10 -15.58 0.25
C THR A 140 -2.84 -16.41 0.05
N THR A 141 -2.81 -17.26 -0.97
CA THR A 141 -1.57 -17.80 -1.53
C THR A 141 -1.21 -17.03 -2.78
N ALA A 142 -0.09 -16.29 -2.75
CA ALA A 142 0.37 -15.46 -3.86
C ALA A 142 1.63 -16.04 -4.52
N TYR A 143 1.69 -15.97 -5.86
CA TYR A 143 2.93 -16.08 -6.62
C TYR A 143 3.55 -14.69 -6.72
N LEU A 144 4.80 -14.57 -6.32
CA LEU A 144 5.58 -13.34 -6.37
C LEU A 144 6.65 -13.46 -7.45
N ARG A 145 6.81 -12.41 -8.25
CA ARG A 145 7.90 -12.30 -9.21
C ARG A 145 8.69 -11.02 -9.03
N LEU A 146 10.01 -11.14 -8.93
CA LEU A 146 10.93 -10.01 -8.87
C LEU A 146 11.87 -10.07 -10.08
N GLY A 147 11.79 -9.07 -10.94
CA GLY A 147 12.59 -9.02 -12.17
C GLY A 147 12.88 -7.60 -12.63
N ARG A 148 13.57 -7.51 -13.77
CA ARG A 148 13.64 -6.27 -14.54
C ARG A 148 12.39 -6.15 -15.41
N ASP A 149 12.03 -4.94 -15.79
CA ASP A 149 10.92 -4.67 -16.71
C ASP A 149 11.07 -5.38 -18.07
N ASP A 150 12.32 -5.65 -18.49
CA ASP A 150 12.71 -6.37 -19.70
C ASP A 150 12.61 -7.91 -19.60
N THR A 151 12.29 -8.44 -18.42
CA THR A 151 12.09 -9.89 -18.22
C THR A 151 10.63 -10.31 -18.35
N PRO A 152 10.32 -11.61 -18.59
CA PRO A 152 8.95 -12.07 -18.71
C PRO A 152 8.12 -11.73 -17.46
N ALA A 153 6.98 -11.06 -17.67
CA ALA A 153 6.04 -10.75 -16.61
C ALA A 153 5.39 -12.03 -16.04
N LEU A 154 5.08 -12.01 -14.74
CA LEU A 154 4.22 -13.01 -14.09
C LEU A 154 2.76 -12.74 -14.45
N THR A 155 2.35 -11.49 -14.24
CA THR A 155 1.00 -11.02 -14.50
C THR A 155 0.85 -10.68 -15.97
N ALA A 156 -0.38 -10.74 -16.48
CA ALA A 156 -0.67 -10.23 -17.82
C ALA A 156 -0.31 -8.73 -17.93
N GLY A 157 -0.35 -8.02 -16.81
CA GLY A 157 -0.44 -6.57 -16.79
C GLY A 157 -1.79 -6.14 -17.33
N MET A 158 -2.14 -4.88 -17.10
CA MET A 158 -3.28 -4.30 -17.80
C MET A 158 -2.94 -4.14 -19.29
N ASN A 159 -3.37 -5.10 -20.12
CA ASN A 159 -3.32 -4.96 -21.57
C ASN A 159 -4.54 -4.13 -22.02
N PRO A 160 -4.35 -2.93 -22.59
CA PRO A 160 -5.46 -2.10 -23.05
C PRO A 160 -6.30 -2.74 -24.17
N ASP A 161 -5.76 -3.73 -24.89
CA ASP A 161 -6.47 -4.47 -25.95
C ASP A 161 -7.23 -5.71 -25.46
N THR A 162 -6.99 -6.16 -24.21
CA THR A 162 -7.67 -7.34 -23.63
C THR A 162 -8.26 -7.06 -22.27
N TRP A 163 -8.91 -5.91 -22.09
CA TRP A 163 -10.04 -5.80 -21.16
C TRP A 163 -11.22 -6.66 -21.67
N SER A 164 -10.94 -7.94 -21.79
CA SER A 164 -11.89 -9.02 -21.84
C SER A 164 -11.29 -10.01 -20.87
N ASP A 165 -11.56 -9.81 -19.59
CA ASP A 165 -11.48 -10.91 -18.64
C ASP A 165 -12.20 -12.12 -19.28
N PRO A 166 -11.47 -13.20 -19.59
CA PRO A 166 -12.06 -14.33 -20.28
C PRO A 166 -13.05 -15.12 -19.41
N ASP A 167 -13.13 -14.85 -18.10
CA ASP A 167 -13.99 -15.54 -17.14
C ASP A 167 -15.18 -14.71 -16.61
N SER A 168 -15.19 -13.37 -16.69
CA SER A 168 -16.40 -12.57 -16.33
C SER A 168 -17.44 -12.46 -17.44
N GLY A 169 -17.07 -12.73 -18.70
CA GLY A 169 -17.95 -12.46 -19.84
C GLY A 169 -18.29 -10.97 -20.01
N TYR A 170 -17.56 -10.07 -19.32
CA TYR A 170 -17.69 -8.63 -19.45
C TYR A 170 -16.82 -8.15 -20.62
N THR A 171 -17.47 -7.77 -21.73
CA THR A 171 -16.87 -6.92 -22.75
C THR A 171 -17.21 -5.49 -22.40
N ASP A 172 -16.23 -4.64 -22.09
CA ASP A 172 -16.47 -3.20 -21.88
C ASP A 172 -17.20 -2.64 -23.13
N PRO A 173 -18.49 -2.29 -23.02
CA PRO A 173 -19.28 -1.78 -24.14
C PRO A 173 -18.79 -0.42 -24.65
N TRP A 174 -17.96 0.25 -23.85
CA TRP A 174 -17.40 1.58 -24.06
C TRP A 174 -15.88 1.60 -24.16
N ALA A 175 -15.24 0.42 -24.22
CA ALA A 175 -13.85 0.26 -24.64
C ALA A 175 -13.78 0.73 -26.08
N THR A 176 -13.58 2.04 -26.23
CA THR A 176 -13.42 2.65 -27.52
C THR A 176 -12.10 2.08 -28.03
N SER A 177 -12.18 1.22 -29.03
CA SER A 177 -11.01 0.62 -29.68
C SER A 177 -10.20 1.76 -30.30
N GLY A 178 -9.26 2.28 -29.52
CA GLY A 178 -8.47 3.44 -29.87
C GLY A 178 -7.32 3.58 -28.89
N THR A 179 -6.12 3.69 -29.45
CA THR A 179 -4.90 4.05 -28.75
C THR A 179 -4.98 5.52 -28.32
N CYS A 180 -4.51 5.86 -27.12
CA CYS A 180 -4.43 7.24 -26.65
C CYS A 180 -3.26 7.96 -27.35
N GLU A 181 -3.36 8.12 -28.66
CA GLU A 181 -2.35 8.81 -29.44
C GLU A 181 -2.46 10.31 -29.21
N PHE A 182 -1.38 10.91 -28.69
CA PHE A 182 -1.34 12.35 -28.46
C PHE A 182 -1.72 13.14 -29.73
N ALA A 183 -1.28 12.70 -30.92
CA ALA A 183 -1.54 13.40 -32.18
C ALA A 183 -3.04 13.56 -32.51
N THR A 184 -3.90 12.68 -32.01
CA THR A 184 -5.34 12.68 -32.28
C THR A 184 -6.19 13.01 -31.06
N ALA A 185 -5.60 13.00 -29.86
CA ALA A 185 -6.30 13.37 -28.62
C ALA A 185 -6.76 14.83 -28.62
N GLU A 186 -7.89 15.10 -27.95
CA GLU A 186 -8.37 16.46 -27.76
C GLU A 186 -7.41 17.25 -26.86
N ARG A 187 -7.42 18.59 -26.93
CA ARG A 187 -6.56 19.46 -26.12
C ARG A 187 -7.38 20.34 -25.17
N PRO A 188 -8.18 19.74 -24.25
CA PRO A 188 -9.07 20.51 -23.38
C PRO A 188 -8.30 21.37 -22.37
N PHE A 189 -7.07 20.98 -22.02
CA PHE A 189 -6.18 21.74 -21.14
C PHE A 189 -5.45 22.90 -21.86
N GLY A 190 -5.63 23.02 -23.18
CA GLY A 190 -4.95 23.99 -24.04
C GLY A 190 -3.83 23.38 -24.89
N GLU A 191 -3.44 24.12 -25.93
CA GLU A 191 -2.35 23.73 -26.85
C GLU A 191 -0.94 23.99 -26.28
N ALA A 192 -0.85 24.88 -25.29
CA ALA A 192 0.41 25.18 -24.62
C ALA A 192 0.71 24.14 -23.53
N ALA A 193 1.96 24.09 -23.09
CA ALA A 193 2.32 23.30 -21.91
C ALA A 193 1.57 23.78 -20.66
N ILE A 194 1.23 22.83 -19.78
CA ILE A 194 0.50 23.11 -18.55
C ILE A 194 1.33 24.02 -17.64
N ASP A 195 0.70 25.06 -17.12
CA ASP A 195 1.27 25.97 -16.14
C ASP A 195 0.60 25.73 -14.77
N PHE A 196 1.34 25.09 -13.86
CA PHE A 196 0.87 24.82 -12.50
C PHE A 196 1.10 25.99 -11.52
N SER A 197 1.63 27.13 -11.97
CA SER A 197 1.97 28.25 -11.08
C SER A 197 0.77 28.88 -10.38
N THR A 198 -0.43 28.69 -10.93
CA THR A 198 -1.71 29.15 -10.35
C THR A 198 -2.49 28.05 -9.63
N GLY A 199 -1.95 26.84 -9.53
CA GLY A 199 -2.60 25.67 -8.93
C GLY A 199 -2.99 24.60 -9.94
N PRO A 200 -3.83 23.62 -9.53
CA PRO A 200 -4.32 22.56 -10.41
C PRO A 200 -5.07 23.10 -11.63
N VAL A 201 -4.96 22.40 -12.75
CA VAL A 201 -5.74 22.66 -13.96
C VAL A 201 -6.82 21.60 -14.08
N THR A 202 -8.07 22.04 -14.10
CA THR A 202 -9.25 21.15 -14.13
C THR A 202 -10.08 21.40 -15.37
N ILE A 203 -10.55 20.32 -15.98
CA ILE A 203 -11.52 20.32 -17.07
C ILE A 203 -12.68 19.39 -16.72
N SER A 204 -13.80 19.54 -17.41
CA SER A 204 -14.92 18.60 -17.32
C SER A 204 -15.07 17.91 -18.67
N ALA A 205 -14.94 16.58 -18.70
CA ALA A 205 -15.00 15.76 -19.90
C ALA A 205 -16.08 14.69 -19.77
N VAL A 206 -16.74 14.35 -20.88
CA VAL A 206 -17.70 13.24 -20.92
C VAL A 206 -17.02 12.07 -21.62
N PRO A 207 -16.77 10.93 -20.94
CA PRO A 207 -16.02 9.80 -21.51
C PRO A 207 -16.51 9.37 -22.89
N ASN A 208 -17.82 9.28 -23.11
CA ASN A 208 -18.42 8.89 -24.39
C ASN A 208 -18.21 9.89 -25.54
N ASN A 209 -17.85 11.14 -25.24
CA ASN A 209 -17.65 12.19 -26.25
C ASN A 209 -16.17 12.56 -26.40
N SER A 210 -15.43 12.60 -25.29
CA SER A 210 -14.04 13.04 -25.19
C SER A 210 -13.22 12.00 -24.41
N PRO A 211 -13.00 10.79 -24.96
CA PRO A 211 -12.28 9.72 -24.25
C PRO A 211 -10.76 9.94 -24.19
N TYR A 212 -10.19 10.80 -25.05
CA TYR A 212 -8.74 11.00 -25.13
C TYR A 212 -8.37 12.46 -24.90
N LEU A 213 -7.70 12.75 -23.78
CA LEU A 213 -7.36 14.09 -23.33
C LEU A 213 -5.85 14.28 -23.35
N GLY A 214 -5.35 15.06 -24.30
CA GLY A 214 -3.93 15.36 -24.43
C GLY A 214 -3.49 16.58 -23.62
N PHE A 215 -2.29 16.49 -23.06
CA PHE A 215 -1.61 17.59 -22.37
C PHE A 215 -0.10 17.55 -22.60
N THR A 216 0.57 18.68 -22.33
CA THR A 216 2.02 18.82 -22.55
C THR A 216 2.69 19.34 -21.28
N LEU A 217 3.82 18.74 -20.91
CA LEU A 217 4.68 19.21 -19.82
C LEU A 217 5.92 19.92 -20.40
N ALA A 218 6.21 21.13 -19.92
CA ALA A 218 7.35 21.93 -20.40
C ALA A 218 8.70 21.45 -19.84
N GLU A 219 8.69 20.81 -18.68
CA GLU A 219 9.86 20.36 -17.93
C GLU A 219 9.53 19.09 -17.13
N PRO A 220 10.54 18.34 -16.64
CA PRO A 220 10.30 17.16 -15.82
C PRO A 220 9.42 17.46 -14.59
N THR A 221 8.27 16.80 -14.47
CA THR A 221 7.25 17.13 -13.46
C THR A 221 6.73 15.87 -12.78
N ALA A 222 6.75 15.84 -11.45
CA ALA A 222 6.01 14.82 -10.68
C ALA A 222 4.53 15.24 -10.69
N LEU A 223 3.64 14.33 -11.05
CA LEU A 223 2.29 14.67 -11.52
C LEU A 223 1.24 13.85 -10.78
N THR A 224 0.15 14.47 -10.39
CA THR A 224 -1.09 13.82 -9.99
C THR A 224 -2.15 14.05 -11.06
N VAL A 225 -2.81 12.97 -11.48
CA VAL A 225 -3.97 12.98 -12.37
C VAL A 225 -5.16 12.46 -11.59
N THR A 226 -6.26 13.19 -11.54
CA THR A 226 -7.51 12.73 -10.89
C THR A 226 -8.67 12.75 -11.85
N ALA A 227 -9.64 11.87 -11.66
CA ALA A 227 -10.93 11.89 -12.31
C ALA A 227 -12.04 11.68 -11.27
N ALA A 228 -12.96 12.65 -11.15
CA ALA A 228 -13.98 12.64 -10.10
C ALA A 228 -15.39 12.71 -10.69
N ASN A 229 -16.14 11.62 -10.51
CA ASN A 229 -17.60 11.56 -10.53
C ASN A 229 -18.02 10.14 -10.11
N PRO A 230 -18.38 9.91 -8.84
CA PRO A 230 -18.72 8.56 -8.36
C PRO A 230 -19.91 7.92 -9.09
N SER A 231 -20.77 8.70 -9.73
CA SER A 231 -21.89 8.16 -10.52
C SER A 231 -21.44 7.72 -11.91
N ALA A 232 -20.40 8.34 -12.47
CA ALA A 232 -19.79 7.89 -13.72
C ALA A 232 -18.90 6.66 -13.49
N ASP A 233 -18.27 6.59 -12.30
CA ASP A 233 -17.28 5.58 -11.94
C ASP A 233 -16.08 5.63 -12.91
N PRO A 234 -15.33 6.76 -12.92
CA PRO A 234 -14.29 6.99 -13.91
C PRO A 234 -13.17 5.95 -13.84
N ILE A 235 -12.52 5.77 -14.98
CA ILE A 235 -11.25 5.06 -15.11
C ILE A 235 -10.32 5.96 -15.89
N ILE A 236 -9.09 6.16 -15.43
CA ILE A 236 -8.06 6.91 -16.16
C ILE A 236 -6.87 6.01 -16.46
N ALA A 237 -6.41 6.04 -17.71
CA ALA A 237 -5.11 5.50 -18.09
C ALA A 237 -4.27 6.59 -18.74
N VAL A 238 -2.99 6.67 -18.40
CA VAL A 238 -2.07 7.71 -18.89
C VAL A 238 -1.03 7.09 -19.80
N TYR A 239 -0.78 7.75 -20.93
CA TYR A 239 0.16 7.34 -21.96
C TYR A 239 1.16 8.47 -22.25
N ASP A 240 2.37 8.10 -22.64
CA ASP A 240 3.37 9.04 -23.15
C ASP A 240 3.08 9.48 -24.61
N GLY A 241 3.89 10.39 -25.13
CA GLY A 241 3.72 10.94 -26.47
C GLY A 241 3.98 9.94 -27.61
N ASN A 242 4.53 8.76 -27.31
CA ASN A 242 4.72 7.64 -28.24
C ASN A 242 3.63 6.59 -28.09
N ASN A 243 2.57 6.86 -27.34
CA ASN A 243 1.49 5.92 -27.01
C ASN A 243 1.98 4.72 -26.20
N THR A 244 3.03 4.90 -25.38
CA THR A 244 3.44 3.94 -24.36
C THR A 244 2.55 4.12 -23.14
N TRP A 245 1.93 3.05 -22.66
CA TRP A 245 1.16 3.07 -21.41
C TRP A 245 2.09 3.35 -20.22
N LEU A 246 1.64 4.19 -19.29
CA LEU A 246 2.41 4.59 -18.10
C LEU A 246 1.76 4.13 -16.79
N ALA A 247 0.44 4.27 -16.66
CA ALA A 247 -0.31 3.89 -15.47
C ALA A 247 -1.83 3.90 -15.75
N GLU A 248 -2.61 3.21 -14.94
CA GLU A 248 -4.07 3.20 -14.93
C GLU A 248 -4.60 3.12 -13.49
N ASN A 249 -5.77 3.71 -13.21
CA ASN A 249 -6.49 3.54 -11.95
C ASN A 249 -7.98 3.86 -12.17
N ASP A 250 -8.89 3.25 -11.40
CA ASP A 250 -10.33 3.48 -11.40
C ASP A 250 -10.93 3.91 -10.04
N ASP A 251 -10.39 3.50 -8.88
CA ASP A 251 -11.13 3.62 -7.61
C ASP A 251 -10.28 4.03 -6.37
N PHE A 252 -9.32 4.92 -6.57
CA PHE A 252 -8.48 5.49 -5.49
C PHE A 252 -9.22 6.06 -4.26
N ASP A 253 -10.35 6.75 -4.46
CA ASP A 253 -11.15 7.31 -3.35
C ASP A 253 -12.65 7.09 -3.60
N GLY A 254 -13.15 5.99 -3.06
CA GLY A 254 -14.44 5.45 -3.46
C GLY A 254 -14.38 5.07 -4.93
N LEU A 255 -15.33 5.50 -5.74
CA LEU A 255 -15.36 5.21 -7.19
C LEU A 255 -14.61 6.27 -8.03
N ASN A 256 -13.74 7.08 -7.43
CA ASN A 256 -13.00 8.11 -8.15
C ASN A 256 -11.55 7.68 -8.35
N SER A 257 -11.03 7.94 -9.54
CA SER A 257 -9.69 7.52 -9.92
C SER A 257 -8.63 8.57 -9.61
N ARG A 258 -7.42 8.09 -9.31
CA ARG A 258 -6.23 8.95 -9.21
C ARG A 258 -4.95 8.19 -9.55
N ILE A 259 -4.07 8.83 -10.30
CA ILE A 259 -2.71 8.34 -10.56
C ILE A 259 -1.72 9.36 -10.02
N ASP A 260 -0.77 8.89 -9.20
CA ASP A 260 0.34 9.70 -8.68
C ASP A 260 1.68 9.26 -9.30
N PHE A 261 2.21 10.07 -10.21
CA PHE A 261 3.58 9.95 -10.71
C PHE A 261 4.54 10.65 -9.75
N MET A 262 5.06 9.88 -8.78
CA MET A 262 6.01 10.38 -7.78
C MET A 262 7.38 10.71 -8.39
N ASN A 263 7.80 9.91 -9.38
CA ASN A 263 8.95 10.22 -10.22
C ASN A 263 8.55 11.25 -11.28
N THR A 264 9.47 12.16 -11.59
CA THR A 264 9.18 13.19 -12.59
C THR A 264 8.99 12.56 -13.96
N LEU A 265 7.81 12.79 -14.54
CA LEU A 265 7.57 12.55 -15.96
C LEU A 265 8.41 13.53 -16.77
N PRO A 266 9.19 13.09 -17.79
CA PRO A 266 9.98 13.99 -18.62
C PRO A 266 9.15 15.11 -19.28
N ALA A 267 9.82 16.17 -19.70
CA ALA A 267 9.19 17.16 -20.58
C ALA A 267 8.70 16.46 -21.86
N GLY A 268 7.45 16.66 -22.24
CA GLY A 268 6.86 15.91 -23.33
C GLY A 268 5.35 16.01 -23.40
N ASN A 269 4.82 15.24 -24.35
CA ASN A 269 3.40 15.15 -24.64
C ASN A 269 2.84 13.89 -23.98
N TYR A 270 1.61 13.96 -23.50
CA TYR A 270 0.94 12.88 -22.77
C TYR A 270 -0.53 12.83 -23.12
N CYS A 271 -1.15 11.66 -22.95
CA CYS A 271 -2.55 11.42 -23.25
C CYS A 271 -3.22 10.68 -22.10
N ILE A 272 -4.40 11.15 -21.68
CA ILE A 272 -5.26 10.48 -20.71
C ILE A 272 -6.39 9.81 -21.48
N ASN A 273 -6.50 8.49 -21.37
CA ASN A 273 -7.67 7.75 -21.77
C ASN A 273 -8.65 7.77 -20.60
N LEU A 274 -9.74 8.51 -20.75
CA LEU A 274 -10.81 8.64 -19.79
C LEU A 274 -11.97 7.73 -20.19
N ARG A 275 -12.27 6.76 -19.31
CA ARG A 275 -13.43 5.88 -19.42
C ARG A 275 -14.31 6.03 -18.18
N ALA A 276 -15.41 5.30 -18.17
CA ALA A 276 -16.34 5.22 -17.06
C ALA A 276 -16.92 3.81 -17.01
N TYR A 277 -16.79 3.16 -15.87
CA TYR A 277 -17.27 1.81 -15.63
C TYR A 277 -18.82 1.76 -15.55
N ASN A 278 -19.44 2.78 -14.95
CA ASN A 278 -20.88 2.82 -14.71
C ASN A 278 -21.67 3.63 -15.76
N ASP A 279 -21.38 4.92 -15.95
CA ASP A 279 -22.09 5.77 -16.92
C ASP A 279 -21.17 6.80 -17.60
N GLY A 280 -20.64 6.44 -18.77
CA GLY A 280 -19.79 7.31 -19.59
C GLY A 280 -20.49 8.50 -20.25
N SER A 281 -21.80 8.69 -20.06
CA SER A 281 -22.51 9.88 -20.51
C SER A 281 -22.47 11.04 -19.51
N LEU A 282 -22.02 10.78 -18.28
CA LEU A 282 -21.90 11.78 -17.23
C LEU A 282 -20.60 12.58 -17.36
N PRO A 283 -20.60 13.87 -16.99
CA PRO A 283 -19.38 14.67 -16.96
C PRO A 283 -18.48 14.26 -15.79
N VAL A 284 -17.20 14.03 -16.06
CA VAL A 284 -16.15 13.72 -15.09
C VAL A 284 -15.21 14.92 -14.98
N ASP A 285 -14.96 15.37 -13.76
CA ASP A 285 -13.97 16.42 -13.52
C ASP A 285 -12.57 15.81 -13.50
N VAL A 286 -11.78 16.12 -14.52
CA VAL A 286 -10.39 15.65 -14.66
C VAL A 286 -9.45 16.78 -14.27
N ALA A 287 -8.55 16.53 -13.32
CA ALA A 287 -7.59 17.51 -12.86
C ALA A 287 -6.15 17.03 -12.98
N LEU A 288 -5.27 17.97 -13.33
CA LEU A 288 -3.82 17.83 -13.33
C LEU A 288 -3.24 18.75 -12.27
N SER A 289 -2.35 18.22 -11.43
CA SER A 289 -1.59 19.01 -10.47
C SER A 289 -0.19 18.43 -10.29
N THR A 290 0.75 19.23 -9.82
CA THR A 290 2.04 18.71 -9.34
C THR A 290 1.81 17.78 -8.14
N TYR A 291 2.51 16.66 -8.09
CA TYR A 291 2.47 15.72 -6.97
C TYR A 291 3.03 16.39 -5.70
N ASP A 292 2.26 16.35 -4.60
CA ASP A 292 2.67 16.82 -3.28
C ASP A 292 2.72 15.63 -2.29
N PRO A 293 3.92 15.16 -1.90
CA PRO A 293 4.06 14.02 -0.99
C PRO A 293 3.45 14.29 0.40
N ALA A 294 3.43 15.55 0.86
CA ALA A 294 2.82 15.89 2.14
C ALA A 294 1.28 15.91 2.05
N ALA A 295 0.71 16.24 0.89
CA ALA A 295 -0.72 16.06 0.64
C ALA A 295 -1.09 14.58 0.50
N ALA A 296 -0.27 13.79 -0.19
CA ALA A 296 -0.48 12.34 -0.33
C ALA A 296 -0.49 11.63 1.03
N MET A 297 0.49 11.93 1.90
CA MET A 297 0.53 11.40 3.27
C MET A 297 -0.70 11.80 4.08
N ARG A 298 -1.14 13.06 4.01
CA ARG A 298 -2.37 13.50 4.68
C ARG A 298 -3.60 12.75 4.16
N GLY A 299 -3.68 12.52 2.85
CA GLY A 299 -4.78 11.74 2.26
C GLY A 299 -4.85 10.32 2.78
N MET A 300 -3.71 9.64 2.95
CA MET A 300 -3.66 8.29 3.56
C MET A 300 -4.16 8.30 5.00
N ILE A 301 -3.79 9.33 5.78
CA ILE A 301 -4.30 9.52 7.15
C ILE A 301 -5.82 9.82 7.14
N ASP A 302 -6.30 10.66 6.23
CA ASP A 302 -7.73 10.97 6.11
C ASP A 302 -8.53 9.72 5.72
N ARG A 303 -7.97 8.80 4.92
CA ARG A 303 -8.63 7.56 4.53
C ARG A 303 -8.43 6.38 5.49
N ALA A 304 -7.66 6.57 6.57
CA ALA A 304 -7.28 5.54 7.54
C ALA A 304 -6.35 4.43 7.00
N GLU A 305 -5.61 4.70 5.93
CA GLU A 305 -4.59 3.80 5.35
C GLU A 305 -3.24 3.89 6.07
N ALA A 306 -2.99 5.03 6.74
CA ALA A 306 -1.79 5.27 7.52
C ALA A 306 -2.12 5.91 8.87
N SER A 307 -1.47 5.44 9.92
CA SER A 307 -1.59 6.04 11.25
C SER A 307 -0.96 7.44 11.29
N PRO A 308 -1.62 8.45 11.89
CA PRO A 308 -1.00 9.74 12.10
C PRO A 308 0.13 9.64 13.15
N PRO A 309 1.21 10.43 13.01
CA PRO A 309 2.19 10.55 14.07
C PRO A 309 1.58 11.19 15.32
N LEU A 310 1.96 10.69 16.49
CA LEU A 310 1.52 11.22 17.79
C LEU A 310 2.34 12.46 18.24
N ASP A 311 2.78 13.28 17.30
CA ASP A 311 3.55 14.51 17.52
C ASP A 311 2.68 15.79 17.52
N GLY A 312 1.37 15.64 17.32
CA GLY A 312 0.40 16.73 17.26
C GLY A 312 0.24 17.37 15.88
N SER A 313 0.88 16.85 14.83
CA SER A 313 0.69 17.31 13.45
C SER A 313 -0.67 16.93 12.86
N HIS A 314 -1.33 15.90 13.41
CA HIS A 314 -2.70 15.51 13.09
C HIS A 314 -3.55 15.46 14.37
N PRO A 315 -4.82 15.88 14.35
CA PRO A 315 -5.70 15.76 15.51
C PRO A 315 -5.93 14.29 15.87
N VAL A 316 -5.56 13.91 17.10
CA VAL A 316 -5.82 12.60 17.71
C VAL A 316 -6.38 12.82 19.11
N THR A 317 -7.53 12.22 19.41
CA THR A 317 -8.16 12.33 20.73
C THR A 317 -7.56 11.29 21.68
N ASP A 318 -6.80 11.73 22.68
CA ASP A 318 -6.24 10.86 23.71
C ASP A 318 -7.32 10.43 24.72
N LEU A 319 -7.57 9.11 24.82
CA LEU A 319 -8.48 8.49 25.76
C LEU A 319 -7.79 8.06 27.06
N GLY A 320 -6.46 8.12 27.12
CA GLY A 320 -5.61 7.67 28.21
C GLY A 320 -5.63 6.14 28.40
N ALA A 321 -5.33 5.70 29.62
CA ALA A 321 -5.41 4.29 30.01
C ALA A 321 -6.83 3.77 29.83
N LEU A 322 -6.99 2.78 28.93
CA LEU A 322 -8.30 2.27 28.57
C LEU A 322 -8.95 1.59 29.78
N PRO A 323 -10.06 2.11 30.31
CA PRO A 323 -10.76 1.45 31.40
C PRO A 323 -11.45 0.18 30.90
N ALA A 324 -11.94 -0.65 31.83
CA ALA A 324 -12.72 -1.85 31.52
C ALA A 324 -13.85 -1.60 30.51
N ARG A 325 -14.43 -0.40 30.55
CA ARG A 325 -15.37 0.08 29.55
C ARG A 325 -15.26 1.58 29.34
N HIS A 326 -15.16 2.01 28.09
CA HIS A 326 -15.28 3.40 27.66
C HIS A 326 -16.36 3.53 26.58
N ARG A 327 -17.04 4.68 26.52
CA ARG A 327 -18.03 4.98 25.47
C ARG A 327 -17.87 6.40 24.99
N ALA A 328 -18.01 6.61 23.70
CA ALA A 328 -18.00 7.93 23.07
C ALA A 328 -19.08 8.00 21.99
N ASP A 329 -19.73 9.15 21.85
CA ASP A 329 -20.64 9.44 20.75
C ASP A 329 -19.93 10.43 19.81
N ILE A 330 -19.66 10.02 18.57
CA ILE A 330 -18.79 10.71 17.62
C ILE A 330 -19.61 11.11 16.39
N GLN A 331 -19.47 12.35 15.94
CA GLN A 331 -19.99 12.76 14.63
C GLN A 331 -18.94 12.40 13.58
N ALA A 332 -19.09 11.22 12.98
CA ALA A 332 -18.17 10.71 11.98
C ALA A 332 -18.53 11.21 10.57
N THR A 333 -17.53 11.26 9.71
CA THR A 333 -17.66 11.63 8.29
C THR A 333 -16.94 10.62 7.41
N GLY A 334 -17.38 10.42 6.18
CA GLY A 334 -16.63 9.60 5.23
C GLY A 334 -15.41 10.28 4.62
N ALA A 335 -15.43 11.62 4.55
CA ALA A 335 -14.37 12.40 3.90
C ALA A 335 -13.02 12.34 4.64
N ALA A 336 -13.03 12.10 5.96
CA ALA A 336 -11.82 11.98 6.75
C ALA A 336 -12.08 11.14 8.01
N ALA A 337 -11.10 10.32 8.37
CA ALA A 337 -11.10 9.50 9.57
C ALA A 337 -10.99 10.35 10.83
N THR A 338 -11.74 9.94 11.86
CA THR A 338 -11.62 10.48 13.22
C THR A 338 -10.68 9.59 14.01
N TRP A 339 -9.68 10.18 14.65
CA TRP A 339 -8.59 9.45 15.28
C TRP A 339 -8.62 9.51 16.82
N PHE A 340 -8.33 8.39 17.45
CA PHE A 340 -8.22 8.22 18.90
C PHE A 340 -6.89 7.56 19.26
N SER A 341 -6.34 7.92 20.42
CA SER A 341 -5.22 7.18 21.03
C SER A 341 -5.59 6.60 22.39
N PHE A 342 -5.07 5.40 22.58
CA PHE A 342 -5.26 4.41 23.62
C PHE A 342 -4.06 3.92 24.42
N GLU A 343 -4.06 3.94 25.76
CA GLU A 343 -3.04 3.19 26.52
C GLU A 343 -3.59 1.84 27.00
N VAL A 344 -2.93 0.75 26.62
CA VAL A 344 -3.17 -0.60 27.16
C VAL A 344 -2.13 -0.87 28.23
N THR A 345 -2.54 -1.16 29.46
CA THR A 345 -1.60 -1.39 30.58
C THR A 345 -1.24 -2.86 30.80
N ASP A 346 -2.10 -3.76 30.38
CA ASP A 346 -1.97 -5.21 30.60
C ASP A 346 -2.21 -5.96 29.30
N THR A 347 -1.50 -7.06 29.09
CA THR A 347 -1.77 -7.95 27.95
C THR A 347 -3.19 -8.48 28.05
N GLY A 348 -3.94 -8.45 26.95
CA GLY A 348 -5.34 -8.85 26.94
C GLY A 348 -5.97 -8.82 25.56
N VAL A 349 -7.28 -8.65 25.55
CA VAL A 349 -8.08 -8.43 24.34
C VAL A 349 -8.80 -7.09 24.49
N VAL A 350 -8.81 -6.30 23.43
CA VAL A 350 -9.66 -5.12 23.33
C VAL A 350 -10.78 -5.42 22.33
N ALA A 351 -12.01 -5.13 22.74
CA ALA A 351 -13.20 -5.16 21.91
C ALA A 351 -13.66 -3.74 21.62
N ILE A 352 -13.80 -3.39 20.35
CA ILE A 352 -14.24 -2.07 19.92
C ILE A 352 -15.44 -2.25 19.00
N GLU A 353 -16.51 -1.52 19.28
CA GLU A 353 -17.74 -1.55 18.50
C GLU A 353 -18.08 -0.13 18.08
N ALA A 354 -18.49 0.05 16.82
CA ALA A 354 -19.01 1.31 16.30
C ALA A 354 -20.44 1.09 15.79
N VAL A 355 -21.40 1.82 16.36
CA VAL A 355 -22.83 1.66 16.05
C VAL A 355 -23.38 2.94 15.44
N ALA A 356 -23.68 2.90 14.15
CA ALA A 356 -24.35 3.96 13.41
C ALA A 356 -25.88 3.79 13.40
N ASN A 357 -26.42 2.68 13.93
CA ASN A 357 -27.87 2.35 13.93
C ASN A 357 -28.47 2.35 12.51
N GLY A 358 -27.70 1.89 11.52
CA GLY A 358 -28.10 1.88 10.11
C GLY A 358 -28.16 3.26 9.44
N ALA A 359 -27.66 4.32 10.10
CA ALA A 359 -27.60 5.66 9.51
C ALA A 359 -26.38 5.86 8.58
N ALA A 360 -25.35 5.03 8.74
CA ALA A 360 -24.15 5.00 7.92
C ALA A 360 -23.46 3.65 8.09
N ASP A 361 -22.31 3.52 7.43
CA ASP A 361 -21.47 2.34 7.36
C ASP A 361 -20.08 2.64 7.95
N PRO A 362 -19.91 2.49 9.28
CA PRO A 362 -18.64 2.76 9.95
C PRO A 362 -17.56 1.69 9.72
N VAL A 363 -16.33 2.14 9.50
CA VAL A 363 -15.12 1.31 9.39
C VAL A 363 -14.16 1.63 10.54
N LEU A 364 -13.53 0.60 11.10
CA LEU A 364 -12.53 0.69 12.17
C LEU A 364 -11.18 0.13 11.72
N VAL A 365 -10.11 0.90 11.95
CA VAL A 365 -8.72 0.46 11.73
C VAL A 365 -7.90 0.75 12.97
N LEU A 366 -7.25 -0.27 13.53
CA LEU A 366 -6.43 -0.18 14.73
C LEU A 366 -4.96 -0.31 14.35
N PHE A 367 -4.14 0.59 14.87
CA PHE A 367 -2.70 0.63 14.70
C PHE A 367 -1.99 0.53 16.05
N ASP A 368 -0.75 0.05 16.04
CA ASP A 368 0.16 0.14 17.19
C ASP A 368 0.92 1.47 17.24
N ASP A 369 1.82 1.61 18.22
CA ASP A 369 2.64 2.81 18.46
C ASP A 369 3.67 3.09 17.34
N PHE A 370 3.96 2.11 16.49
CA PHE A 370 4.80 2.26 15.30
C PHE A 370 3.98 2.57 14.04
N GLY A 371 2.65 2.63 14.14
CA GLY A 371 1.76 2.88 13.01
C GLY A 371 1.51 1.65 12.14
N ARG A 372 1.82 0.44 12.62
CA ARG A 372 1.49 -0.80 11.91
C ARG A 372 0.04 -1.15 12.18
N GLU A 373 -0.70 -1.54 11.16
CA GLU A 373 -2.05 -2.03 11.34
C GLU A 373 -2.06 -3.33 12.15
N VAL A 374 -2.91 -3.36 13.16
CA VAL A 374 -3.12 -4.47 14.10
C VAL A 374 -4.43 -5.18 13.82
N ALA A 375 -5.47 -4.44 13.40
CA ALA A 375 -6.77 -5.01 13.08
C ALA A 375 -7.62 -4.04 12.23
N PHE A 376 -8.48 -4.62 11.41
CA PHE A 376 -9.51 -3.95 10.61
C PHE A 376 -10.88 -4.55 10.92
N ALA A 377 -11.95 -3.75 10.87
CA ALA A 377 -13.33 -4.21 10.96
C ALA A 377 -14.30 -3.24 10.24
N ASP A 378 -15.25 -3.79 9.49
CA ASP A 378 -16.22 -3.05 8.68
C ASP A 378 -17.66 -3.52 8.96
N ASP A 379 -17.99 -4.75 8.53
CA ASP A 379 -19.28 -5.36 8.80
C ASP A 379 -19.23 -6.38 9.94
N SER A 380 -20.29 -6.49 10.73
CA SER A 380 -20.44 -7.57 11.72
C SER A 380 -21.88 -8.00 11.92
N ASN A 381 -22.08 -9.30 12.16
CA ASN A 381 -23.37 -9.90 12.51
C ASN A 381 -24.52 -9.61 11.52
N GLY A 382 -24.21 -9.37 10.23
CA GLY A 382 -25.20 -9.04 9.20
C GLY A 382 -25.71 -7.60 9.27
N SER A 383 -24.95 -6.71 9.93
CA SER A 383 -25.14 -5.25 9.91
C SER A 383 -23.86 -4.55 9.49
N LEU A 384 -24.03 -3.29 9.07
CA LEU A 384 -22.96 -2.34 8.73
C LEU A 384 -22.19 -1.79 9.95
N ASP A 385 -22.42 -2.35 11.13
CA ASP A 385 -21.80 -1.89 12.37
C ASP A 385 -20.65 -2.86 12.72
N PRO A 386 -19.37 -2.43 12.76
CA PRO A 386 -18.22 -3.29 12.99
C PRO A 386 -18.06 -3.64 14.46
N ILE A 387 -17.62 -4.87 14.70
CA ILE A 387 -17.08 -5.33 15.97
C ILE A 387 -15.65 -5.81 15.75
N MET A 388 -14.69 -5.09 16.32
CA MET A 388 -13.28 -5.44 16.31
C MET A 388 -12.89 -6.15 17.60
N LEU A 389 -12.18 -7.28 17.48
CA LEU A 389 -11.58 -8.00 18.61
C LEU A 389 -10.10 -8.19 18.34
N SER A 390 -9.23 -7.55 19.12
CA SER A 390 -7.78 -7.66 18.93
C SER A 390 -7.04 -8.03 20.21
N ARG A 391 -6.04 -8.90 20.08
CA ARG A 391 -5.10 -9.20 21.16
C ARG A 391 -4.09 -8.07 21.25
N VAL A 392 -3.97 -7.50 22.44
CA VAL A 392 -3.10 -6.35 22.68
C VAL A 392 -2.08 -6.67 23.77
N SER A 393 -0.88 -6.15 23.59
CA SER A 393 0.16 -6.07 24.62
C SER A 393 0.21 -4.65 25.21
N PRO A 394 0.83 -4.45 26.38
CA PRO A 394 0.99 -3.12 26.94
C PRO A 394 1.67 -2.16 25.96
N GLY A 395 1.11 -0.98 25.79
CA GLY A 395 1.58 0.02 24.83
C GLY A 395 0.47 0.96 24.36
N THR A 396 0.86 1.91 23.53
CA THR A 396 -0.04 2.88 22.89
C THR A 396 -0.63 2.28 21.62
N TYR A 397 -1.92 2.51 21.39
CA TYR A 397 -2.61 2.15 20.16
C TYR A 397 -3.33 3.35 19.59
N VAL A 398 -3.48 3.39 18.27
CA VAL A 398 -4.15 4.46 17.54
C VAL A 398 -5.30 3.86 16.76
N LEU A 399 -6.52 4.37 16.95
CA LEU A 399 -7.72 3.88 16.29
C LEU A 399 -8.26 4.93 15.33
N ALA A 400 -8.52 4.53 14.09
CA ALA A 400 -9.29 5.27 13.12
C ALA A 400 -10.77 4.83 13.15
N LEU A 401 -11.67 5.81 13.09
CA LEU A 401 -13.08 5.63 12.72
C LEU A 401 -13.36 6.43 11.45
N LYS A 402 -13.81 5.77 10.39
CA LYS A 402 -14.25 6.39 9.12
C LYS A 402 -15.65 5.90 8.77
N LEU A 403 -16.35 6.56 7.86
CA LEU A 403 -17.52 6.00 7.18
C LEU A 403 -17.14 5.55 5.76
N TYR A 404 -17.60 4.39 5.32
CA TYR A 404 -17.25 3.79 4.02
C TYR A 404 -17.50 4.77 2.86
N SER A 405 -18.70 5.35 2.81
CA SER A 405 -19.07 6.34 1.80
C SER A 405 -18.56 7.75 2.17
N THR A 406 -17.77 8.36 1.29
CA THR A 406 -17.11 9.66 1.46
C THR A 406 -18.06 10.82 1.79
N ASP A 407 -19.26 10.84 1.20
CA ASP A 407 -20.28 11.86 1.44
C ASP A 407 -21.11 11.62 2.72
N SER A 408 -20.95 10.47 3.37
CA SER A 408 -21.74 10.10 4.54
C SER A 408 -21.33 10.88 5.78
N ARG A 409 -22.32 11.17 6.63
CA ARG A 409 -22.15 11.76 7.96
C ARG A 409 -23.17 11.17 8.91
N ALA A 410 -22.71 10.67 10.06
CA ALA A 410 -23.59 10.07 11.05
C ALA A 410 -23.04 10.20 12.47
N LEU A 411 -23.95 10.18 13.43
CA LEU A 411 -23.60 9.98 14.83
C LEU A 411 -23.30 8.48 15.02
N VAL A 412 -22.05 8.17 15.31
CA VAL A 412 -21.56 6.83 15.61
C VAL A 412 -21.33 6.71 17.11
N ARG A 413 -21.95 5.72 17.74
CA ARG A 413 -21.70 5.37 19.14
C ARG A 413 -20.61 4.33 19.21
N MET A 414 -19.50 4.68 19.85
CA MET A 414 -18.38 3.79 20.08
C MET A 414 -18.42 3.18 21.49
N SER A 415 -18.07 1.91 21.59
CA SER A 415 -17.78 1.23 22.86
C SER A 415 -16.40 0.60 22.78
N PHE A 416 -15.60 0.77 23.82
CA PHE A 416 -14.31 0.13 23.99
C PHE A 416 -14.37 -0.71 25.26
N GLU A 417 -13.98 -1.97 25.18
CA GLU A 417 -13.97 -2.90 26.32
C GLU A 417 -12.62 -3.61 26.37
N SER A 418 -11.97 -3.58 27.54
CA SER A 418 -10.68 -4.24 27.77
C SER A 418 -10.87 -5.50 28.62
N PHE A 419 -10.40 -6.64 28.12
CA PHE A 419 -10.44 -7.92 28.79
C PHE A 419 -9.02 -8.39 29.13
N THR A 420 -8.68 -8.39 30.42
CA THR A 420 -7.41 -8.96 30.89
C THR A 420 -7.61 -10.44 31.26
N PRO A 421 -6.62 -11.32 31.04
CA PRO A 421 -6.70 -12.70 31.49
C PRO A 421 -6.96 -12.75 33.00
N ALA A 422 -7.92 -13.58 33.42
CA ALA A 422 -8.13 -13.83 34.84
C ALA A 422 -6.82 -14.35 35.45
N GLY A 423 -6.29 -13.62 36.44
CA GLY A 423 -5.05 -13.98 37.12
C GLY A 423 -5.11 -15.41 37.66
N ARG A 424 -4.00 -16.16 37.50
CA ARG A 424 -3.83 -17.46 38.15
C ARG A 424 -3.65 -17.32 39.64
#